data_AF-A0A498DXW2-F1
#
_entry.id   AF-A0A498DXW2-F1
#
_cell.length_a   1.000
_cell.length_b   1.000
_cell.length_c   1.000
_cell.angle_alpha   90.00
_cell.angle_beta   90.00
_cell.angle_gamma   90.00
#
_symmetry.space_group_name_H-M   'P 1'
#
loop_
_entity.id
_entity.type
_entity.pdbx_description
1 polymer ?
#
loop_
_entity_poly.entity_id
_entity_poly.type
_entity_poly.pdbx_seq_one_letter_code
_entity_poly.pdbx_strand_id
1 'polypeptide(L)' 'MRRVRDELERRGYRVLGFQDIKGAETSVILDAESRENDFSVSVEGSHRHDDLLFSVMTPCLLPPGAAQQRF' A
#
# COMPACT_ATOMS: atom_id res chain seq x y z
N MET A 1 -2.96 -11.79 -6.54
CA MET A 1 -2.03 -10.64 -6.46
C MET A 1 -1.41 -10.15 -7.76
N ARG A 2 -0.92 -11.00 -8.69
CA ARG A 2 -0.30 -10.52 -9.95
C ARG A 2 -1.12 -9.45 -10.71
N ARG A 3 -2.41 -9.70 -10.98
CA ARG A 3 -3.28 -8.75 -11.69
C ARG A 3 -3.39 -7.38 -11.00
N VAL A 4 -3.40 -7.36 -9.66
CA VAL A 4 -3.49 -6.11 -8.89
C VAL A 4 -2.21 -5.30 -9.05
N ARG A 5 -1.05 -5.97 -8.96
CA ARG A 5 0.26 -5.34 -9.19
C ARG A 5 0.36 -4.75 -10.59
N ASP A 6 0.04 -5.54 -11.61
CA ASP A 6 0.14 -5.12 -13.01
C ASP A 6 -0.77 -3.89 -13.28
N GLU A 7 -1.95 -3.83 -12.66
CA GLU A 7 -2.87 -2.71 -12.80
C GLU A 7 -2.38 -1.45 -12.07
N LEU A 8 -1.78 -1.59 -10.88
CA LEU A 8 -1.21 -0.46 -10.15
C LEU A 8 -0.03 0.16 -10.92
N GLU A 9 0.87 -0.66 -11.46
CA GLU A 9 1.98 -0.19 -12.30
C GLU A 9 1.46 0.51 -13.57
N ARG A 10 0.45 -0.07 -14.24
CA ARG A 10 -0.18 0.53 -15.42
C ARG A 10 -0.81 1.90 -15.13
N ARG A 11 -1.31 2.10 -13.91
CA ARG A 11 -1.87 3.38 -13.43
C ARG A 11 -0.80 4.36 -12.92
N GLY A 12 0.48 4.01 -13.02
CA GLY A 12 1.59 4.90 -12.66
C GLY A 12 2.01 4.84 -11.19
N TYR A 13 1.48 3.88 -10.41
CA TYR A 13 1.93 3.65 -9.05
C TYR A 13 3.33 3.01 -9.06
N ARG A 14 4.14 3.35 -8.06
CA ARG A 14 5.39 2.64 -7.80
C ARG A 14 5.15 1.54 -6.79
N VAL A 15 5.37 0.29 -7.18
CA VAL A 15 5.35 -0.84 -6.25
C VAL A 15 6.60 -0.76 -5.36
N LEU A 16 6.38 -0.73 -4.05
CA LEU A 16 7.41 -0.61 -3.02
C LEU A 16 7.90 -1.99 -2.55
N GLY A 17 6.99 -2.96 -2.50
CA GLY A 17 7.30 -4.29 -2.01
C GLY A 17 6.22 -5.29 -2.35
N PHE A 18 6.65 -6.54 -2.47
CA PHE A 18 5.80 -7.72 -2.58
C PHE A 18 6.33 -8.77 -1.61
N GLN A 19 5.52 -9.18 -0.66
CA GLN A 19 5.86 -10.24 0.29
C GLN A 19 4.84 -11.35 0.25
N ASP A 20 5.34 -12.58 0.18
CA ASP A 20 4.56 -13.80 0.34
C ASP A 20 4.93 -14.38 1.71
N ILE A 21 4.08 -14.13 2.70
CA ILE A 21 4.28 -14.57 4.07
C ILE A 21 3.72 -15.98 4.17
N LYS A 22 4.62 -16.96 4.25
CA LYS A 22 4.26 -18.37 4.42
C LYS A 22 4.09 -18.68 5.91
N GLY A 23 2.88 -19.08 6.31
CA GLY A 23 2.54 -19.38 7.71
C GLY A 23 1.19 -20.08 7.83
N ALA A 24 0.63 -20.14 9.04
CA ALA A 24 -0.72 -20.69 9.24
C ALA A 24 -1.74 -19.90 8.42
N GLU A 25 -1.60 -18.57 8.36
CA GLU A 25 -2.33 -17.68 7.47
C GLU A 25 -1.37 -17.18 6.40
N THR A 26 -1.27 -17.92 5.28
CA THR A 26 -0.48 -17.41 4.16
C THR A 26 -1.15 -16.13 3.67
N SER A 27 -0.38 -15.04 3.69
CA SER A 27 -0.85 -13.72 3.27
C SER A 27 0.12 -13.14 2.26
N VAL A 28 -0.42 -12.50 1.22
CA VAL A 28 0.36 -11.79 0.22
C VAL A 28 0.13 -10.30 0.39
N ILE A 29 1.20 -9.57 0.66
CA ILE A 29 1.16 -8.12 0.86
C ILE A 29 1.80 -7.43 -0.35
N LEU A 30 1.12 -6.42 -0.86
CA LEU A 30 1.60 -5.55 -1.93
C LEU A 30 1.44 -4.09 -1.50
N ASP A 31 2.55 -3.38 -1.42
CA ASP A 31 2.58 -1.97 -1.11
C ASP A 31 2.93 -1.16 -2.36
N ALA A 32 2.19 -0.09 -2.61
CA ALA A 32 2.44 0.82 -3.71
C ALA A 32 2.16 2.27 -3.32
N GLU A 33 2.91 3.21 -3.89
CA GLU A 33 2.70 4.65 -3.71
C GLU A 33 2.27 5.31 -5.01
N SER A 34 1.39 6.31 -4.91
CA SER A 34 1.05 7.17 -6.04
C SER A 34 2.17 8.18 -6.25
N ARG A 35 2.68 8.29 -7.49
CA ARG A 35 3.76 9.24 -7.81
C ARG A 35 3.28 10.69 -7.87
N GLU A 36 2.01 10.87 -8.18
CA GLU A 36 1.39 12.17 -8.38
C GLU A 36 0.63 12.66 -7.15
N ASN A 37 0.33 11.76 -6.21
CA ASN A 37 -0.51 12.05 -5.06
C ASN A 37 0.15 11.50 -3.80
N ASP A 38 0.09 12.25 -2.70
CA ASP A 38 0.65 11.82 -1.41
C ASP A 38 -0.26 10.78 -0.74
N PHE A 39 -0.35 9.59 -1.31
CA PHE A 39 -0.96 8.43 -0.65
C PHE A 39 -0.30 7.12 -1.08
N SER A 40 -0.44 6.14 -0.21
CA SER A 40 -0.01 4.76 -0.45
C SER A 40 -1.21 3.82 -0.36
N VAL A 41 -1.09 2.71 -1.06
CA VAL A 41 -2.06 1.62 -1.09
C VAL A 41 -1.33 0.36 -0.64
N SER A 42 -1.93 -0.35 0.31
CA SER A 42 -1.53 -1.71 0.68
C SER A 42 -2.65 -2.68 0.34
N VAL A 43 -2.29 -3.81 -0.24
CA VAL A 43 -3.22 -4.88 -0.59
C VAL A 43 -2.75 -6.16 0.05
N GLU A 44 -3.59 -6.71 0.91
CA GLU A 44 -3.36 -7.97 1.59
C GLU A 44 -4.33 -9.02 1.04
N GLY A 45 -3.81 -10.15 0.57
CA GLY A 45 -4.62 -11.30 0.17
C GLY A 45 -4.40 -12.46 1.10
N SER A 46 -5.46 -13.06 1.62
CA SER A 46 -5.37 -14.32 2.38
C SER A 46 -5.47 -15.50 1.42
N HIS A 47 -4.71 -16.57 1.65
CA HIS A 47 -4.90 -17.83 0.93
C HIS A 47 -6.00 -18.72 1.54
N ARG A 48 -6.47 -18.41 2.77
CA ARG A 48 -7.49 -19.20 3.46
C ARG A 48 -8.91 -18.76 3.13
N HIS A 49 -9.07 -17.47 2.92
CA HIS A 49 -10.32 -16.83 2.57
C HIS A 49 -10.02 -16.13 1.24
N ASP A 50 -10.80 -16.37 0.18
CA ASP A 50 -10.59 -15.79 -1.16
C ASP A 50 -10.86 -14.26 -1.18
N ASP A 51 -10.34 -13.56 -0.18
CA ASP A 51 -10.60 -12.20 0.18
C ASP A 51 -9.35 -11.35 -0.06
N LEU A 52 -9.58 -10.10 -0.46
CA LEU A 52 -8.56 -9.08 -0.58
C LEU A 52 -8.94 -7.90 0.32
N LEU A 53 -8.04 -7.51 1.20
CA LEU A 53 -8.15 -6.30 1.99
C LEU A 53 -7.37 -5.18 1.29
N PHE A 54 -8.01 -4.03 1.13
CA PHE A 54 -7.42 -2.83 0.55
C PHE A 54 -7.35 -1.73 1.60
N SER A 55 -6.14 -1.24 1.83
CA SER A 55 -5.87 -0.16 2.77
C SER A 55 -5.27 1.03 2.02
N VAL A 56 -5.81 2.23 2.27
CA VAL A 56 -5.30 3.48 1.70
C VAL A 56 -4.81 4.35 2.84
N MET A 57 -3.56 4.82 2.76
CA MET A 57 -2.97 5.69 3.76
C MET A 57 -2.50 6.99 3.11
N THR A 58 -3.10 8.10 3.55
CA THR A 58 -2.65 9.46 3.28
C THR A 58 -1.82 9.95 4.48
N PRO A 59 -0.58 10.41 4.31
CA PRO A 59 0.20 10.94 5.42
C PRO A 59 -0.44 12.22 5.95
N CYS A 60 -0.45 12.37 7.27
CA CYS A 60 -0.87 13.62 7.91
C CYS A 60 0.25 14.65 7.74
N LEU A 61 0.04 15.63 6.85
CA LEU A 61 0.96 16.75 6.69
C LEU A 61 0.59 17.88 7.66
N LEU A 62 1.61 18.59 8.16
CA LEU A 62 1.39 19.86 8.84
C LEU A 62 0.74 20.84 7.86
N PRO A 63 -0.26 21.63 8.30
CA PRO A 63 -0.83 22.67 7.47
C PRO A 63 0.27 23.60 6.92
N PRO A 64 0.14 24.11 5.69
CA PRO A 64 1.10 25.07 5.14
C PRO A 64 1.27 26.26 6.07
N GLY A 65 2.52 26.53 6.50
CA GLY A 65 2.84 27.63 7.41
C GLY A 65 2.80 27.28 8.91
N ALA A 66 2.39 26.06 9.29
CA ALA A 66 2.52 25.60 10.67
C ALA A 66 3.99 25.26 11.00
N ALA A 67 4.51 25.79 12.10
CA ALA A 67 5.84 25.47 12.57
C ALA A 67 5.87 24.07 13.21
N GLN A 68 6.77 23.20 12.74
CA GLN A 68 7.02 21.91 13.37
C GLN A 68 7.65 22.13 14.75
N GLN A 69 6.94 21.73 15.81
CA GLN A 69 7.51 21.79 17.16
C GLN A 69 8.63 20.75 17.30
N ARG A 70 9.83 21.22 17.69
CA ARG A 70 10.97 20.37 18.07
C ARG A 70 10.98 20.30 19.59
N PHE A 71 10.84 19.09 20.14
CA PHE A 71 11.07 18.80 21.56
C PHE A 71 12.51 18.33 21.75
#